data_AF-A0A1E7Q7D5-F1
#
_entry.id   AF-A0A1E7Q7D5-F1
#
_cell.length_a   1.000
_cell.length_b   1.000
_cell.length_c   1.000
_cell.angle_alpha   90.00
_cell.angle_beta   90.00
_cell.angle_gamma   90.00
#
_symmetry.space_group_name_H-M   'P 1'
#
loop_
_entity.id
_entity.type
_entity.pdbx_description
1 polymer ?
#
loop_
_entity_poly.entity_id
_entity_poly.type
_entity_poly.pdbx_seq_one_letter_code
_entity_poly.pdbx_strand_id
1 'polypeptide(L)'
;MDNQRVTEQQAVQLLQQWNGVGHDLPSLAKIKPASDEQSILLLLPGYLCNQWYQVGETYSCYTEALTCLGTLIDRSRTAMQ
;
A
#
# COMPACT_ATOMS: atom_id res chain seq x y z
N MET A 1 -3.01 -11.23 13.48
CA MET A 1 -1.76 -10.65 12.95
C MET A 1 -2.00 -9.18 12.75
N ASP A 2 -1.56 -8.38 13.71
CA ASP A 2 -1.65 -6.92 13.68
C ASP A 2 -0.57 -6.39 12.74
N ASN A 3 -0.97 -6.05 11.51
CA ASN A 3 -0.05 -5.41 10.58
C ASN A 3 0.24 -4.00 11.08
N GLN A 4 1.51 -3.61 11.09
CA GLN A 4 1.90 -2.25 11.49
C GLN A 4 1.22 -1.24 10.55
N ARG A 5 0.52 -0.26 11.12
CA ARG A 5 -0.16 0.79 10.36
C ARG A 5 0.82 1.88 9.95
N VAL A 6 0.75 2.31 8.70
CA VAL A 6 1.51 3.43 8.12
C VAL A 6 0.54 4.46 7.55
N THR A 7 0.95 5.72 7.56
CA THR A 7 0.16 6.79 6.93
C THR A 7 0.22 6.69 5.41
N GLU A 8 -0.72 7.33 4.72
CA GLU A 8 -0.68 7.42 3.25
C GLU A 8 0.61 8.06 2.74
N GLN A 9 1.14 9.07 3.44
CA GLN A 9 2.40 9.71 3.06
C GLN A 9 3.58 8.75 3.17
N GLN A 10 3.63 7.96 4.25
CA GLN A 10 4.64 6.91 4.41
C GLN A 10 4.48 5.83 3.33
N ALA A 11 3.25 5.42 3.03
CA ALA A 11 2.96 4.47 1.95
C ALA A 11 3.46 4.97 0.58
N VAL A 12 3.25 6.25 0.26
CA VAL A 12 3.76 6.87 -0.97
C VAL A 12 5.29 6.86 -1.00
N GLN A 13 5.96 7.24 0.09
CA GLN A 13 7.42 7.22 0.18
C GLN A 13 8.00 5.81 0.00
N LEU A 14 7.33 4.81 0.58
CA LEU A 14 7.71 3.41 0.42
C LEU A 14 7.55 2.98 -1.04
N LEU A 15 6.39 3.23 -1.66
CA LEU A 15 6.15 2.90 -3.07
C LEU A 15 7.15 3.59 -4.01
N GLN A 16 7.55 4.84 -3.73
CA GLN A 16 8.58 5.55 -4.50
C GLN A 16 9.94 4.84 -4.47
N GLN A 17 10.38 4.39 -3.29
CA GLN A 17 11.64 3.64 -3.16
C GLN A 17 11.63 2.39 -4.04
N TRP A 18 10.51 1.67 -4.08
CA TRP A 18 10.37 0.44 -4.87
C TRP A 18 10.19 0.69 -6.37
N ASN A 19 9.54 1.80 -6.75
CA ASN A 19 9.45 2.22 -8.14
C ASN A 19 10.85 2.44 -8.74
N GLY A 20 11.75 3.05 -7.96
CA GLY A 20 13.15 3.23 -8.35
C GLY A 20 13.96 1.93 -8.51
N VAL A 21 13.50 0.82 -7.92
CA VAL A 21 14.13 -0.52 -8.04
C VAL A 21 13.52 -1.32 -9.21
N GLY A 22 12.49 -0.80 -9.87
CA GLY A 22 11.86 -1.44 -11.04
C GLY A 22 10.82 -2.51 -10.71
N HIS A 23 10.30 -2.53 -9.48
CA HIS A 23 9.23 -3.45 -9.08
C HIS A 23 7.85 -2.97 -9.58
N ASP A 24 6.99 -3.93 -9.95
CA ASP A 24 5.59 -3.65 -10.27
C ASP A 24 4.81 -3.30 -8.99
N LEU A 25 4.54 -2.01 -8.77
CA LEU A 25 3.90 -1.50 -7.54
C LEU A 25 2.56 -2.17 -7.17
N PRO A 26 1.65 -2.49 -8.11
CA PRO A 26 0.44 -3.25 -7.82
C PRO A 26 0.71 -4.62 -7.18
N SER A 27 1.82 -5.28 -7.53
CA SER A 27 2.18 -6.60 -6.96
C SER A 27 2.56 -6.53 -5.48
N LEU A 28 2.91 -5.34 -4.99
CA LEU A 28 3.24 -5.08 -3.59
C LEU A 28 2.00 -4.74 -2.76
N ALA A 29 0.84 -4.56 -3.37
CA ALA A 29 -0.39 -4.22 -2.69
C ALA A 29 -1.37 -5.39 -2.65
N LYS A 30 -2.07 -5.53 -1.52
CA LYS A 30 -3.16 -6.48 -1.36
C LYS A 30 -4.30 -5.83 -0.59
N ILE A 31 -5.52 -6.01 -1.06
CA ILE A 31 -6.70 -5.69 -0.26
C ILE A 31 -6.98 -6.88 0.65
N LYS A 32 -7.03 -6.62 1.96
CA LYS A 32 -7.47 -7.59 2.95
C LYS A 32 -8.97 -7.39 3.19
N PRO A 33 -9.82 -8.34 2.78
CA PRO A 33 -11.22 -8.31 3.17
C PRO A 33 -11.36 -8.72 4.63
N ALA A 34 -12.01 -7.86 5.42
CA ALA A 34 -12.71 -8.27 6.63
C ALA A 34 -14.22 -8.14 6.37
N SER A 35 -15.03 -8.86 7.17
CA SER A 35 -16.47 -8.98 6.98
C SER A 35 -17.19 -7.63 6.87
N ASP A 36 -16.68 -6.60 7.54
CA ASP A 36 -17.28 -5.26 7.59
C ASP A 36 -16.31 -4.11 7.23
N GLU A 37 -15.03 -4.42 6.99
CA GLU A 37 -13.97 -3.42 6.77
C GLU A 37 -12.93 -3.93 5.79
N GLN A 38 -12.54 -3.11 4.82
CA GLN A 38 -11.47 -3.43 3.86
C GLN A 38 -10.21 -2.69 4.29
N SER A 39 -9.03 -3.33 4.24
CA SER A 39 -7.76 -2.64 4.49
C SER A 39 -6.82 -2.81 3.31
N ILE A 40 -6.10 -1.75 2.96
CA ILE A 40 -5.00 -1.84 2.01
C ILE A 40 -3.77 -2.30 2.78
N LEU A 41 -3.17 -3.40 2.33
CA LEU A 41 -1.89 -3.87 2.81
C LEU A 41 -0.82 -3.64 1.75
N LEU A 42 0.29 -3.05 2.14
CA LEU A 42 1.51 -2.97 1.33
C LEU A 42 2.55 -3.93 1.89
N LEU A 43 3.06 -4.81 1.03
CA LEU A 43 4.21 -5.64 1.32
C LEU A 43 5.46 -4.79 1.16
N LEU A 44 6.25 -4.67 2.22
CA LEU A 44 7.64 -4.28 2.09
C LEU A 44 8.48 -5.57 2.08
N PRO A 45 9.03 -5.97 0.92
CA PRO A 45 10.03 -7.01 0.90
C PRO A 45 11.36 -6.42 1.41
N GLY A 46 11.44 -6.16 2.71
CA GLY A 46 12.72 -5.89 3.35
C GLY A 46 13.56 -7.16 3.29
N TYR A 47 14.85 -7.02 2.97
CA TYR A 47 15.85 -8.10 2.84
C TYR A 47 15.96 -9.03 4.07
N LEU A 48 15.26 -8.74 5.16
CA LEU A 48 15.23 -9.55 6.38
C LEU A 48 13.85 -10.12 6.72
N CYS A 49 12.73 -9.48 6.34
CA CYS A 49 11.37 -9.98 6.64
C CYS A 49 10.35 -9.42 5.63
N ASN A 50 9.62 -10.29 4.94
CA ASN A 50 8.46 -9.95 4.10
C ASN A 50 7.26 -9.51 4.98
N GLN A 51 7.28 -8.27 5.48
CA GLN A 51 6.26 -7.76 6.38
C GLN A 51 5.20 -6.95 5.62
N TRP A 52 3.92 -7.20 5.93
CA TRP A 52 2.79 -6.45 5.41
C TRP A 52 2.45 -5.29 6.35
N TYR A 53 2.24 -4.11 5.78
CA TYR A 53 1.87 -2.88 6.48
C TYR A 53 0.47 -2.47 6.08
N GLN A 54 -0.36 -2.09 7.04
CA GLN A 54 -1.67 -1.52 6.75
C GLN A 54 -1.51 -0.04 6.37
N VAL A 55 -2.02 0.35 5.21
CA VAL A 55 -2.05 1.76 4.81
C VAL A 55 -3.32 2.40 5.33
N GLY A 56 -3.17 3.50 6.06
CA GLY A 56 -4.28 4.31 6.50
C GLY A 56 -5.30 3.55 7.36
N GLU A 57 -6.52 4.04 7.32
CA GLU A 57 -7.65 3.45 8.02
C GLU A 57 -8.31 2.31 7.22
N THR A 58 -9.34 1.72 7.79
CA THR A 58 -10.20 0.77 7.11
C THR A 58 -11.16 1.51 6.17
N TYR A 59 -11.47 0.89 5.04
CA TYR A 59 -12.40 1.39 4.04
C TYR A 59 -13.73 0.64 4.17
N SER A 60 -14.82 1.35 3.91
CA SER A 60 -16.18 0.79 4.05
C SER A 60 -16.50 -0.23 2.94
N CYS A 61 -15.83 -0.12 1.78
CA CYS A 61 -16.03 -1.01 0.66
C CYS A 61 -14.77 -1.22 -0.19
N TYR A 62 -14.81 -2.26 -1.03
CA TYR A 62 -13.71 -2.66 -1.90
C TYR A 62 -13.35 -1.59 -2.94
N THR A 63 -14.36 -0.87 -3.47
CA THR A 63 -14.17 0.18 -4.48
C THR A 63 -13.38 1.36 -3.93
N GLU A 64 -13.66 1.78 -2.69
CA GLU A 64 -12.92 2.84 -2.01
C GLU A 64 -11.46 2.44 -1.78
N ALA A 65 -11.23 1.21 -1.31
CA ALA A 65 -9.88 0.68 -1.12
C ALA A 65 -9.08 0.63 -2.44
N LEU A 66 -9.70 0.21 -3.54
CA LEU A 66 -9.05 0.21 -4.87
C LEU A 66 -8.75 1.62 -5.38
N THR A 67 -9.68 2.55 -5.18
CA THR A 67 -9.51 3.95 -5.63
C THR A 67 -8.37 4.63 -4.87
N CYS A 68 -8.29 4.40 -3.55
CA CYS A 68 -7.18 4.91 -2.75
C CYS A 68 -5.86 4.26 -3.17
N LEU A 69 -5.83 2.93 -3.38
CA LEU A 69 -4.64 2.25 -3.87
C LEU A 69 -4.13 2.81 -5.21
N GLY A 70 -5.03 2.99 -6.19
CA GLY A 70 -4.69 3.61 -7.48
C GLY A 70 -4.10 5.01 -7.29
N THR A 71 -4.72 5.82 -6.42
CA THR A 71 -4.25 7.17 -6.10
C THR A 71 -2.84 7.16 -5.47
N LEU A 72 -2.55 6.22 -4.57
CA LEU A 72 -1.23 6.08 -3.94
C LEU A 72 -0.16 5.72 -4.98
N ILE A 73 -0.48 4.79 -5.89
CA ILE A 73 0.40 4.38 -7.00
C ILE A 73 0.67 5.57 -7.92
N ASP A 74 -0.36 6.30 -8.33
CA ASP A 74 -0.21 7.45 -9.21
C ASP A 74 0.66 8.54 -8.56
N ARG A 75 0.41 8.87 -7.28
CA ARG A 75 1.23 9.82 -6.51
C ARG A 75 2.69 9.38 -6.41
N SER A 76 2.95 8.09 -6.26
CA SER A 76 4.32 7.56 -6.20
C SER A 76 5.09 7.71 -7.51
N ARG A 77 4.37 7.73 -8.65
CA ARG A 77 4.96 7.91 -9.99
C ARG A 77 5.20 9.39 -10.33
N THR A 78 4.28 10.28 -9.95
CA THR A 78 4.38 11.72 -10.27
C THR A 78 5.46 12.43 -9.46
N ALA A 79 5.79 11.96 -8.27
CA ALA A 79 6.80 12.55 -7.41
C ALA A 79 8.27 12.24 -7.82
N MET A 80 8.48 11.49 -8.92
CA MET A 80 9.80 11.27 -9.51
C MET A 80 10.12 12.22 -10.68
N GLN A 81 9.25 13.19 -10.97
CA GLN A 81 9.53 14.34 -11.85
C GLN A 81 10.03 15.53 -11.04
#